data_AF-A0A2V6G7T6-F1
#
_entry.id   AF-A0A2V6G7T6-F1
#
_cell.length_a   1.000
_cell.length_b   1.000
_cell.length_c   1.000
_cell.angle_alpha   90.00
_cell.angle_beta   90.00
_cell.angle_gamma   90.00
#
_symmetry.space_group_name_H-M   'P 1'
#
loop_
_entity.id
_entity.type
_entity.pdbx_description
1 polymer ?
#
loop_
_entity_poly.entity_id
_entity_poly.type
_entity_poly.pdbx_seq_one_letter_code
_entity_poly.pdbx_strand_id
1 'polypeptide(L)'
;MNQDLDQIDKDIAAKHLLKHPFYLAWTRGKLSREALADYARQYYQHVAAFPTYLSAVHANCDDQATRKGLLNNLIDEECGSPNHPELWL
;
A
#
# COMPACT_ATOMS: atom_id res chain seq x y z
N MET A 1 -7.49 -18.25 18.64
CA MET A 1 -7.84 -17.45 17.44
C MET A 1 -8.35 -16.11 17.94
N ASN A 2 -7.78 -15.01 17.48
CA ASN A 2 -8.17 -13.68 17.94
C ASN A 2 -9.35 -13.21 17.07
N GLN A 3 -10.53 -13.15 17.67
CA GLN A 3 -11.78 -12.85 16.95
C GLN A 3 -11.75 -11.49 16.23
N ASP A 4 -11.03 -10.51 16.76
CA ASP A 4 -10.91 -9.18 16.15
C ASP A 4 -10.06 -9.23 14.87
N LEU A 5 -8.94 -9.96 14.90
CA LEU A 5 -8.09 -10.17 13.72
C LEU A 5 -8.87 -10.94 12.64
N ASP A 6 -9.61 -11.99 13.04
CA ASP A 6 -10.44 -12.75 12.12
C ASP A 6 -11.53 -11.89 11.46
N GLN A 7 -12.05 -10.88 12.18
CA GLN A 7 -13.06 -9.98 11.65
C GLN A 7 -12.46 -8.96 10.67
N ILE A 8 -11.29 -8.39 10.96
CA ILE A 8 -10.56 -7.51 10.04
C ILE A 8 -10.27 -8.25 8.73
N ASP A 9 -9.79 -9.50 8.80
CA ASP A 9 -9.50 -10.31 7.62
C ASP A 9 -10.77 -10.58 6.79
N LYS A 10 -11.91 -10.85 7.43
CA LYS A 10 -13.20 -11.01 6.74
C LYS A 10 -13.64 -9.74 6.03
N ASP A 11 -13.46 -8.58 6.65
CA ASP A 11 -13.84 -7.29 6.07
C ASP A 11 -12.97 -6.94 4.87
N ILE A 12 -11.66 -7.19 4.95
CA ILE A 12 -10.72 -7.07 3.82
C ILE A 12 -11.11 -8.05 2.71
N ALA A 13 -11.39 -9.31 3.04
CA ALA A 13 -11.78 -10.32 2.05
C ALA A 13 -13.11 -9.97 1.35
N ALA A 14 -14.07 -9.40 2.07
CA ALA A 14 -15.34 -8.95 1.50
C ALA A 14 -15.14 -7.84 0.45
N LYS A 15 -14.22 -6.90 0.72
CA LYS A 15 -13.92 -5.73 -0.13
C LYS A 15 -12.59 -5.85 -0.89
N HIS A 16 -12.11 -7.07 -1.09
CA HIS A 16 -10.79 -7.34 -1.64
C HIS A 16 -10.60 -6.65 -3.00
N LEU A 17 -9.46 -5.97 -3.18
CA LEU A 17 -9.13 -5.16 -4.36
C LEU A 17 -9.38 -5.89 -5.70
N LEU A 18 -9.00 -7.16 -5.77
CA LEU A 18 -9.16 -8.00 -6.97
C LEU A 18 -10.62 -8.32 -7.35
N LYS A 19 -11.59 -8.05 -6.48
CA LYS A 19 -13.02 -8.13 -6.80
C LYS A 19 -13.54 -6.88 -7.50
N HIS A 20 -12.78 -5.78 -7.49
CA HIS A 20 -13.18 -4.53 -8.13
C HIS A 20 -13.24 -4.69 -9.66
N PRO A 21 -14.24 -4.12 -10.36
CA PRO A 21 -14.38 -4.24 -11.82
C PRO A 21 -13.12 -3.85 -12.61
N PHE A 22 -12.35 -2.87 -12.13
CA PHE A 22 -11.07 -2.47 -12.74
C PHE A 22 -10.05 -3.62 -12.75
N TYR A 23 -9.82 -4.30 -11.63
CA TYR A 23 -8.88 -5.43 -11.55
C TYR A 23 -9.40 -6.68 -12.24
N LEU A 24 -10.72 -6.88 -12.29
CA LEU A 24 -11.32 -7.94 -13.13
C LEU A 24 -11.11 -7.67 -14.63
N ALA A 25 -11.18 -6.40 -15.07
CA ALA A 25 -10.85 -6.04 -16.44
C ALA A 25 -9.34 -6.19 -16.72
N TRP A 26 -8.49 -5.78 -15.76
CA TRP A 26 -7.03 -5.95 -15.84
C TRP A 26 -6.64 -7.40 -16.04
N THR A 27 -7.09 -8.28 -15.15
CA THR A 27 -6.77 -9.72 -15.18
C THR A 27 -7.24 -10.42 -16.46
N ARG A 28 -8.29 -9.88 -17.11
CA ARG A 28 -8.80 -10.37 -18.40
C ARG A 28 -8.12 -9.72 -19.61
N GLY A 29 -7.13 -8.86 -19.42
CA GLY A 29 -6.46 -8.12 -20.49
C GLY A 29 -7.36 -7.11 -21.22
N LYS A 30 -8.38 -6.56 -20.53
CA LYS A 30 -9.40 -5.69 -21.13
C LYS A 30 -9.18 -4.20 -20.90
N LEU A 31 -8.11 -3.81 -20.19
CA LEU A 31 -7.78 -2.39 -20.01
C LEU A 31 -7.02 -1.87 -21.22
N SER A 32 -7.35 -0.64 -21.63
CA SER A 32 -6.55 0.07 -22.63
C SER A 32 -5.22 0.53 -22.02
N ARG A 33 -4.26 0.85 -22.88
CA ARG A 33 -2.98 1.41 -22.44
C ARG A 33 -3.15 2.76 -21.75
N GLU A 34 -4.12 3.56 -22.19
CA GLU A 34 -4.46 4.86 -21.60
C GLU A 34 -5.00 4.69 -20.17
N ALA A 35 -5.89 3.71 -19.95
CA ALA A 35 -6.41 3.41 -18.61
C ALA A 35 -5.30 2.93 -17.65
N LEU A 36 -4.34 2.14 -18.14
CA LEU A 36 -3.17 1.72 -17.37
C LEU A 36 -2.25 2.90 -17.03
N ALA A 37 -2.01 3.79 -17.99
CA ALA A 37 -1.20 4.99 -17.77
C ALA A 37 -1.85 5.95 -16.77
N ASP A 38 -3.17 6.12 -16.83
CA ASP A 38 -3.92 6.95 -15.87
C ASP A 38 -3.90 6.34 -14.46
N TYR A 39 -4.07 5.03 -14.34
CA TYR A 39 -3.91 4.32 -13.07
C TYR A 39 -2.51 4.55 -12.49
N ALA A 40 -1.46 4.38 -13.30
CA ALA A 40 -0.08 4.56 -12.85
C ALA A 40 0.18 5.98 -12.33
N ARG A 41 -0.34 7.00 -13.03
CA ARG A 41 -0.22 8.41 -12.64
C ARG A 41 -0.97 8.73 -11.33
N GLN A 42 -2.18 8.22 -11.18
CA GLN A 42 -2.99 8.46 -9.99
C GLN A 42 -2.38 7.79 -8.75
N TYR A 43 -1.94 6.53 -8.91
CA TYR A 43 -1.43 5.74 -7.79
C TYR A 43 -0.05 6.21 -7.31
N TYR A 44 0.74 6.88 -8.15
CA TYR A 44 2.02 7.47 -7.74
C TYR A 44 1.87 8.41 -6.53
N GLN A 45 0.78 9.18 -6.45
CA GLN A 45 0.53 10.06 -5.31
C GLN A 45 0.40 9.27 -3.99
N HIS A 46 -0.14 8.07 -4.05
CA HIS A 46 -0.21 7.19 -2.88
C HIS A 46 1.17 6.64 -2.52
N VAL A 47 1.95 6.16 -3.51
CA VAL A 47 3.31 5.64 -3.29
C VAL A 47 4.21 6.71 -2.67
N ALA A 48 4.21 7.91 -3.23
CA ALA A 48 5.00 9.04 -2.71
C ALA A 48 4.58 9.46 -1.30
N ALA A 49 3.30 9.32 -0.94
CA ALA A 49 2.80 9.67 0.39
C ALA A 49 2.97 8.55 1.43
N PHE A 50 3.16 7.30 1.01
CA PHE A 50 3.17 6.14 1.91
C PHE A 50 4.21 6.21 3.06
N PRO A 51 5.46 6.65 2.82
CA PRO A 51 6.44 6.88 3.89
C PRO A 51 5.94 7.85 4.98
N THR A 52 5.14 8.85 4.60
CA THR A 52 4.59 9.84 5.54
C THR A 52 3.54 9.25 6.48
N TYR A 53 2.81 8.22 6.04
CA TYR A 53 1.85 7.51 6.89
C TYR A 53 2.59 6.71 7.98
N LEU A 54 3.65 6.01 7.60
CA LEU A 54 4.50 5.27 8.54
C LEU A 54 5.16 6.20 9.56
N SER A 55 5.67 7.34 9.08
CA SER A 55 6.26 8.38 9.93
C SER A 55 5.24 8.95 10.92
N ALA A 56 4.00 9.21 10.48
CA ALA A 56 2.93 9.71 11.34
C ALA A 56 2.57 8.71 12.45
N VAL A 57 2.45 7.42 12.14
CA VAL A 57 2.18 6.38 13.15
C VAL A 57 3.39 6.22 14.09
N HIS A 58 4.61 6.22 13.55
CA HIS A 58 5.85 6.11 14.34
C HIS A 58 5.97 7.26 15.35
N ALA A 59 5.69 8.50 14.94
CA ALA A 59 5.76 9.68 15.80
C ALA A 59 4.74 9.68 16.95
N ASN A 60 3.63 8.93 16.80
CA ASN A 60 2.57 8.82 17.81
C ASN A 60 2.59 7.48 18.57
N CYS A 61 3.69 6.73 18.50
CA CYS A 61 3.82 5.42 19.13
C CYS A 61 4.83 5.45 20.28
N ASP A 62 4.38 5.26 21.52
CA ASP A 62 5.27 5.25 22.70
C ASP A 62 6.05 3.94 22.86
N ASP A 63 5.50 2.82 22.36
CA ASP A 63 6.16 1.51 22.45
C ASP A 63 7.36 1.41 21.50
N GLN A 64 8.54 1.16 22.09
CA GLN A 64 9.80 1.12 21.33
C GLN A 64 9.88 -0.08 20.39
N ALA A 65 9.36 -1.25 20.81
CA ALA A 65 9.41 -2.45 19.96
C ALA A 65 8.58 -2.24 18.68
N THR A 66 7.38 -1.69 18.82
CA THR A 66 6.51 -1.31 17.69
C THR A 66 7.14 -0.24 16.83
N ARG A 67 7.73 0.82 17.41
CA ARG A 67 8.45 1.86 16.65
C ARG A 67 9.58 1.29 15.79
N LYS A 68 10.34 0.31 16.28
CA LYS A 68 11.39 -0.35 15.48
C LYS A 68 10.82 -1.07 14.26
N GLY A 69 9.66 -1.72 14.41
CA GLY A 69 8.95 -2.33 13.26
C GLY A 69 8.52 -1.29 12.24
N LEU A 70 7.90 -0.19 12.68
CA LEU A 70 7.50 0.92 11.81
C LEU A 70 8.68 1.58 11.11
N LEU A 71 9.82 1.74 11.81
CA LEU A 71 11.04 2.30 11.24
C LEU A 71 11.63 1.39 10.15
N ASN A 72 11.64 0.07 10.36
CA ASN A 72 12.11 -0.86 9.32
C ASN A 72 11.26 -0.73 8.05
N ASN A 73 9.93 -0.70 8.19
CA ASN A 73 9.05 -0.47 7.04
C ASN A 73 9.35 0.88 6.37
N LEU A 74 9.56 1.95 7.14
CA LEU A 74 9.88 3.26 6.57
C LEU A 74 11.20 3.25 5.78
N ILE A 75 12.21 2.53 6.28
CA ILE A 75 13.49 2.36 5.60
C ILE A 75 13.28 1.62 4.27
N ASP A 76 12.51 0.54 4.25
CA ASP A 76 12.22 -0.21 3.03
C ASP A 76 11.52 0.66 1.97
N GLU A 77 10.59 1.52 2.40
CA GLU A 77 9.78 2.35 1.49
C GLU A 77 10.57 3.54 0.90
N GLU A 78 11.42 4.21 1.70
CA GLU A 78 11.99 5.52 1.34
C GLU A 78 13.53 5.56 1.25
N CYS A 79 14.22 4.64 1.91
CA CYS A 79 15.69 4.66 1.97
C CYS A 79 16.36 4.00 0.75
N GLY A 80 17.54 4.48 0.40
CA GLY A 80 18.34 3.91 -0.69
C GLY A 80 17.88 4.35 -2.07
N SER A 81 18.45 3.70 -3.10
CA SER A 81 18.05 3.89 -4.49
C SER A 81 18.31 2.61 -5.31
N PRO A 82 17.35 2.11 -6.10
CA PRO A 82 16.00 2.65 -6.25
C PRO A 82 15.11 2.34 -5.03
N ASN A 83 14.46 3.35 -4.45
CA ASN A 83 13.42 3.17 -3.42
C ASN A 83 12.04 2.94 -4.06
N HIS A 84 10.97 2.72 -3.28
CA HIS A 84 9.66 2.39 -3.84
C HIS A 84 9.06 3.49 -4.75
N PRO A 85 9.11 4.79 -4.40
CA PRO A 85 8.74 5.85 -5.33
C PRO A 85 9.56 5.86 -6.62
N GLU A 86 10.86 5.59 -6.56
CA GLU A 86 11.74 5.51 -7.73
C GLU A 86 11.44 4.28 -8.60
N LEU A 87 11.13 3.13 -8.01
CA LEU A 87 10.71 1.92 -8.74
C LEU A 87 9.36 2.09 -9.45
N TRP A 88 8.51 3.01 -8.98
CA TRP A 88 7.22 3.30 -9.58
C TRP A 88 7.32 4.16 -10.85
N LEU A 89 8.36 5.02 -10.94
CA LEU A 89 8.57 5.98 -12.02
C LEU A 89 9.27 5.36 -13.23
#